data_AF-A0A9J6FYG8-F1
#
_entry.id   AF-A0A9J6FYG8-F1
#
_cell.length_a   1.000
_cell.length_b   1.000
_cell.length_c   1.000
_cell.angle_alpha   90.00
_cell.angle_beta   90.00
_cell.angle_gamma   90.00
#
_symmetry.space_group_name_H-M   'P 1'
#
loop_
_entity.id
_entity.type
_entity.pdbx_description
1 polymer ?
#
loop_
_entity_poly.entity_id
_entity_poly.type
_entity_poly.pdbx_seq_one_letter_code
_entity_poly.pdbx_strand_id
1 'polypeptide(L)' 'MTLFAIAKALNQLVGTNYYASKLQNGDVLVEVHTREQSAKIMELAKIDDTNVTTSTHCSQNLFKGVVSESELFHCPDAEI' A
#
# COMPACT_ATOMS: atom_id res chain seq x y z
N MET A 1 1.92 20.30 7.05
CA MET A 1 2.68 19.08 7.40
C MET A 1 3.87 18.95 6.45
N THR A 2 5.09 18.75 6.95
CA THR A 2 6.29 18.60 6.10
C THR A 2 6.49 17.12 5.73
N LEU A 3 7.01 16.85 4.53
CA LEU A 3 7.34 15.49 4.07
C LEU A 3 8.26 14.74 5.05
N PHE A 4 9.13 15.48 5.75
CA PHE A 4 10.03 14.94 6.74
C PHE A 4 9.32 14.35 7.97
N ALA A 5 8.26 15.00 8.47
CA ALA A 5 7.51 14.50 9.62
C ALA A 5 6.80 13.17 9.30
N ILE A 6 6.24 13.06 8.08
CA ILE A 6 5.60 11.84 7.59
C ILE A 6 6.62 10.71 7.46
N ALA A 7 7.75 10.97 6.80
CA ALA A 7 8.81 9.98 6.64
C ALA A 7 9.35 9.49 8.00
N LYS A 8 9.56 10.41 8.96
CA LYS A 8 10.00 10.06 10.32
C LYS A 8 8.99 9.18 11.05
N ALA A 9 7.70 9.51 10.99
CA ALA A 9 6.65 8.73 11.61
C ALA A 9 6.56 7.32 11.01
N LEU A 10 6.61 7.22 9.67
CA LEU A 10 6.62 5.93 8.98
C LEU A 10 7.84 5.09 9.37
N ASN A 11 9.04 5.68 9.42
CA ASN A 11 10.26 4.97 9.80
C ASN A 11 10.20 4.45 11.25
N GLN A 12 9.57 5.18 12.18
CA GLN A 12 9.34 4.70 13.55
C GLN A 12 8.32 3.57 13.63
N LEU A 13 7.32 3.58 12.76
CA LEU A 13 6.20 2.64 12.81
C LEU A 13 6.51 1.31 12.13
N VAL A 14 7.05 1.38 10.91
CA VAL A 14 7.28 0.22 10.02
C VAL A 14 8.76 -0.08 9.78
N GLY A 15 9.68 0.75 10.28
CA GLY A 15 11.11 0.61 10.06
C GLY A 15 11.55 1.14 8.70
N THR A 16 12.71 0.69 8.22
CA THR A 16 13.34 1.20 6.98
C THR A 16 12.88 0.48 5.72
N ASN A 17 12.10 -0.60 5.85
CA ASN A 17 11.71 -1.46 4.74
C ASN A 17 10.24 -1.22 4.34
N TYR A 18 10.03 -0.12 3.63
CA TYR A 18 8.76 0.26 3.01
C TYR A 18 9.02 1.16 1.80
N TYR A 19 8.07 1.22 0.87
CA TYR A 19 8.08 2.17 -0.22
C TYR A 19 7.01 3.23 0.01
N ALA A 20 7.32 4.51 -0.17
CA ALA A 20 6.34 5.58 -0.04
C ALA A 20 6.40 6.52 -1.23
N SER A 21 5.23 6.87 -1.77
CA SER A 21 5.09 7.77 -2.91
C SER A 21 4.01 8.81 -2.62
N LYS A 22 4.30 10.08 -2.90
CA LYS A 22 3.33 11.16 -2.77
C LYS A 22 2.46 11.21 -4.03
N LEU A 23 1.14 11.16 -3.85
CA LEU A 23 0.15 11.27 -4.90
C LEU A 23 -0.12 12.74 -5.24
N GLN A 24 -0.60 12.98 -6.46
CA GLN A 24 -0.90 14.33 -6.96
C GLN A 24 -2.05 15.02 -6.22
N ASN A 25 -2.92 14.23 -5.57
CA ASN A 25 -4.02 14.73 -4.73
C ASN A 25 -3.57 15.18 -3.32
N GLY A 26 -2.28 15.00 -2.99
CA GLY A 26 -1.72 15.35 -1.68
C GLY A 26 -1.62 14.18 -0.71
N ASP A 27 -2.18 13.01 -1.03
CA ASP A 27 -2.07 11.81 -0.21
C ASP A 27 -0.70 11.14 -0.35
N VAL A 28 -0.40 10.22 0.56
CA VAL A 28 0.82 9.41 0.55
C VAL A 28 0.44 7.94 0.46
N LEU A 29 0.88 7.29 -0.61
CA LEU A 29 0.79 5.85 -0.77
C LEU A 29 1.97 5.20 -0.07
N VAL A 30 1.71 4.21 0.78
CA VAL A 30 2.75 3.44 1.49
C VAL A 30 2.57 1.96 1.18
N GLU A 31 3.59 1.34 0.60
CA GLU A 31 3.67 -0.09 0.35
C GLU A 31 4.56 -0.74 1.39
N VAL A 32 4.05 -1.82 2.00
CA VAL A 32 4.71 -2.55 3.09
C VAL A 32 4.80 -4.04 2.75
N HIS A 33 5.81 -4.70 3.30
CA HIS A 33 6.11 -6.09 2.95
C HIS A 33 5.47 -7.11 3.91
N THR A 34 5.08 -6.67 5.11
CA THR A 34 4.52 -7.55 6.14
C THR A 34 3.15 -7.08 6.61
N ARG A 35 2.32 -8.04 7.04
CA ARG A 35 1.00 -7.74 7.60
C ARG A 35 1.11 -6.92 8.89
N GLU A 36 2.10 -7.18 9.73
CA GLU A 36 2.35 -6.43 10.96
C GLU A 36 2.62 -4.94 10.69
N GLN A 37 3.41 -4.63 9.66
CA GLN A 37 3.62 -3.24 9.24
C GLN A 37 2.31 -2.59 8.77
N SER A 38 1.48 -3.31 8.01
CA SER A 38 0.19 -2.79 7.54
C SER A 38 -0.78 -2.50 8.68
N ALA A 39 -0.85 -3.39 9.68
CA ALA A 39 -1.68 -3.21 10.87
C ALA A 39 -1.25 -1.97 11.65
N LYS A 40 0.07 -1.79 11.87
CA LYS A 40 0.60 -0.61 12.54
C LYS A 40 0.23 0.68 11.80
N ILE A 41 0.36 0.72 10.47
CA ILE A 41 -0.06 1.89 9.67
C ILE A 41 -1.57 2.14 9.81
N MET A 42 -2.38 1.09 9.86
CA MET A 42 -3.83 1.23 10.03
C MET A 42 -4.20 1.79 11.42
N GLU A 43 -3.38 1.54 12.44
CA GLU A 43 -3.50 2.13 13.78
C GLU A 43 -2.96 3.57 13.86
N LEU A 44 -2.28 4.07 12.82
CA LEU A 44 -1.75 5.43 12.80
C LEU A 44 -2.87 6.47 12.66
N ALA A 45 -3.37 6.97 13.79
CA ALA A 45 -4.41 8.00 13.82
C ALA A 45 -3.87 9.43 13.84
N LYS A 46 -2.61 9.63 14.28
CA LYS A 46 -2.02 10.95 14.47
C LYS A 46 -0.55 10.96 14.06
N ILE A 47 -0.16 11.95 13.27
CA ILE A 47 1.25 12.28 13.02
C ILE A 47 1.49 13.65 13.64
N ASP A 48 2.30 13.66 14.70
CA ASP A 48 2.61 14.87 15.46
C ASP A 48 1.32 15.49 16.05
N ASP A 49 0.93 16.70 15.66
CA ASP A 49 -0.34 17.31 16.08
C ASP A 49 -1.52 17.12 15.10
N THR A 50 -1.30 16.50 13.94
CA THR A 50 -2.33 16.38 12.90
C THR A 50 -2.95 14.99 12.89
N ASN A 51 -4.28 14.93 12.92
CA ASN A 51 -5.01 13.70 12.70
C ASN A 51 -4.85 13.26 11.24
N VAL A 52 -4.48 12.00 11.04
CA VAL A 52 -4.34 11.40 9.71
C VAL A 52 -5.31 10.25 9.57
N THR A 53 -5.87 10.11 8.38
CA THR A 53 -6.74 8.99 8.05
C THR A 53 -5.94 8.02 7.21
N THR A 54 -5.72 6.83 7.72
CA THR A 54 -5.13 5.74 6.93
C THR A 54 -6.27 4.87 6.40
N SER A 55 -6.19 4.56 5.12
CA SER A 55 -7.13 3.68 4.46
C SER A 55 -6.34 2.62 3.74
N THR A 56 -6.80 1.37 3.82
CA THR A 56 -6.16 0.28 3.09
C THR A 56 -6.33 0.56 1.60
N HIS A 57 -5.24 0.96 0.95
CA HIS A 57 -5.19 0.90 -0.49
C HIS A 57 -5.05 -0.58 -0.84
N CYS A 58 -6.17 -1.24 -1.12
CA CYS A 58 -6.12 -2.51 -1.82
C CYS A 58 -5.39 -2.20 -3.12
N SER A 59 -4.09 -2.51 -3.18
CA SER A 59 -3.43 -2.78 -4.46
C SER A 59 -4.44 -3.60 -5.24
N GLN A 60 -4.87 -3.05 -6.38
CA GLN A 60 -5.86 -3.63 -7.27
C GLN A 60 -5.31 -4.91 -7.90
N ASN A 61 -4.91 -5.88 -7.09
CA ASN A 61 -4.81 -7.26 -7.50
C ASN A 61 -6.13 -8.02 -7.27
N LEU A 62 -7.17 -7.33 -6.79
CA LEU A 62 -8.54 -7.87 -6.71
C LEU A 62 -9.33 -7.65 -8.01
N PHE A 63 -8.81 -6.84 -8.95
CA PHE A 63 -9.39 -6.63 -10.28
C PHE A 63 -8.36 -6.96 -11.36
N LYS A 64 -7.81 -8.19 -11.33
CA LYS A 64 -7.21 -8.79 -12.53
C LYS A 64 -8.20 -9.71 -13.22
N GLY A 65 -9.20 -9.09 -13.85
CA GLY A 65 -9.70 -9.57 -15.15
C GLY A 65 -8.72 -9.22 -16.28
N VAL A 66 -7.46 -8.92 -15.94
CA VAL A 66 -6.34 -8.71 -16.85
C VAL A 66 -5.41 -9.90 -16.62
N VAL A 67 -5.67 -10.97 -17.35
CA VAL A 67 -4.71 -12.05 -17.53
C VAL A 67 -3.59 -11.49 -18.41
N SER A 68 -2.32 -11.70 -18.04
CA SER A 68 -1.24 -11.38 -18.99
C SER A 68 -1.35 -12.33 -20.19
N GLU A 69 -1.01 -11.92 -21.42
CA GLU A 69 -1.08 -12.82 -22.60
C GLU A 69 -0.38 -14.18 -22.38
N SER A 70 0.67 -14.19 -21.57
CA SER A 70 1.42 -15.39 -21.19
C SER A 70 0.63 -16.39 -20.33
N GLU A 71 -0.39 -15.94 -19.61
CA GLU A 71 -1.28 -16.76 -18.78
C GLU A 71 -2.54 -17.24 -19.54
N LEU A 72 -2.91 -16.60 -20.67
CA LEU A 72 -4.06 -16.99 -21.50
C LEU A 72 -3.83 -18.33 -22.25
N PHE A 73 -2.57 -18.71 -22.48
CA PHE A 73 -2.20 -19.90 -23.24
C PHE A 73 -2.10 -21.20 -22.41
N HIS A 74 -2.36 -21.15 -21.09
CA HIS A 74 -2.27 -22.31 -20.19
C HIS A 74 -3.62 -22.81 -19.67
N CYS A 75 -4.71 -22.61 -20.43
CA CYS A 75 -5.95 -23.34 -20.18
C CYS A 75 -5.86 -24.73 -20.85
N PRO A 76 -5.80 -25.85 -20.12
CA PRO A 76 -6.04 -27.16 -20.71
C PRO A 76 -7.50 -27.25 -21.17
N ASP A 77 -7.70 -27.79 -22.38
CA ASP A 77 -8.97 -27.96 -23.13
C ASP A 77 -9.93 -28.98 -22.49
N ALA A 78 -10.13 -28.94 -21.17
CA ALA A 78 -10.84 -29.98 -20.42
C ALA A 78 -12.21 -29.54 -19.87
N GLU A 79 -12.84 -28.52 -20.46
CA GLU A 79 -14.24 -28.20 -20.17
C GLU A 79 -14.93 -27.52 -21.37
N ILE A 80 -15.26 -28.32 -22.39
CA ILE A 80 -16.27 -28.01 -23.41
C ILE A 80 -17.33 -29.11 -23.36
#